data_AF-X1QSS1-F1
#
_entry.id   AF-X1QSS1-F1
#
_cell.length_a   1.000
_cell.length_b   1.000
_cell.length_c   1.000
_cell.angle_alpha   90.00
_cell.angle_beta   90.00
_cell.angle_gamma   90.00
#
_symmetry.space_group_name_H-M   'P 1'
#
loop_
_entity.id
_entity.type
_entity.pdbx_description
1 polymer ?
#
loop_
_entity_poly.entity_id
_entity_poly.type
_entity_poly.pdbx_seq_one_letter_code
_entity_poly.pdbx_strand_id
1 'polypeptide(L)'
;MKVFRKEALRVEGMEIIRIDDVLPGKSYDLKSKKTTGLDLPRSNVLKIIFSDGSWYCLRPSGTEPKIKLYLSFHAKTKKEAQQKLNLVKTAILQKINSIIKPVSHP
;
A
#
# COMPACT_ATOMS: atom_id res chain seq x y z
N MET A 1 0.98 8.92 5.41
CA MET A 1 0.39 7.72 6.06
C MET A 1 -1.09 7.87 6.42
N LYS A 2 -1.54 8.91 7.15
CA LYS A 2 -2.96 9.08 7.53
C LYS A 2 -3.93 8.98 6.34
N VAL A 3 -3.60 9.61 5.21
CA VAL A 3 -4.41 9.55 3.98
C VAL A 3 -4.59 8.11 3.50
N PHE A 4 -3.49 7.34 3.39
CA PHE A 4 -3.53 5.92 2.97
C PHE A 4 -4.22 4.99 3.97
N ARG A 5 -4.26 5.35 5.27
CA ARG A 5 -5.03 4.59 6.28
C ARG A 5 -6.53 4.88 6.20
N LYS A 6 -6.90 6.14 5.92
CA LYS A 6 -8.30 6.53 5.76
C LYS A 6 -8.92 5.84 4.55
N GLU A 7 -8.15 5.73 3.48
CA GLU A 7 -8.60 5.12 2.24
C GLU A 7 -7.44 4.41 1.54
N ALA A 8 -7.58 3.08 1.37
CA ALA A 8 -6.65 2.30 0.58
C ALA A 8 -6.75 2.70 -0.90
N LEU A 9 -5.59 2.80 -1.56
CA LEU A 9 -5.53 3.15 -2.97
C LEU A 9 -6.07 2.00 -3.81
N ARG A 10 -7.23 2.21 -4.42
CA ARG A 10 -7.83 1.27 -5.37
C ARG A 10 -7.21 1.48 -6.75
N VAL A 11 -6.95 0.37 -7.43
CA VAL A 11 -6.44 0.34 -8.80
C VAL A 11 -7.37 -0.53 -9.63
N GLU A 12 -7.75 -0.02 -10.79
CA GLU A 12 -8.68 -0.73 -11.68
C GLU A 12 -8.17 -2.13 -12.04
N GLY A 13 -9.07 -3.10 -12.07
CA GLY A 13 -8.72 -4.50 -12.32
C GLY A 13 -7.99 -5.21 -11.17
N MET A 14 -7.79 -4.55 -10.01
CA MET A 14 -7.14 -5.14 -8.84
C MET A 14 -8.04 -5.07 -7.60
N GLU A 15 -8.56 -6.22 -7.18
CA GLU A 15 -9.38 -6.34 -5.97
C GLU A 15 -8.50 -6.42 -4.73
N ILE A 16 -8.67 -5.50 -3.78
CA ILE A 16 -8.04 -5.57 -2.45
C ILE A 16 -8.85 -6.51 -1.58
N ILE A 17 -8.19 -7.49 -0.96
CA ILE A 17 -8.85 -8.48 -0.10
C ILE A 17 -8.46 -8.34 1.37
N ARG A 18 -7.29 -7.76 1.65
CA ARG A 18 -6.82 -7.62 3.02
C ARG A 18 -5.96 -6.38 3.19
N ILE A 19 -6.10 -5.76 4.35
CA ILE A 19 -5.29 -4.63 4.80
C ILE A 19 -4.67 -5.01 6.13
N ASP A 20 -3.35 -5.05 6.19
CA ASP A 20 -2.62 -5.26 7.44
C ASP A 20 -2.05 -3.90 7.90
N ASP A 21 -2.62 -3.32 8.96
CA ASP A 21 -2.12 -2.11 9.62
C ASP A 21 -1.38 -2.50 10.89
N VAL A 22 -0.05 -2.49 10.80
CA VAL A 22 0.85 -2.94 11.87
C VAL A 22 0.89 -1.93 13.03
N LEU A 23 0.46 -0.69 12.81
CA LEU A 23 0.48 0.34 13.85
C LEU A 23 -0.52 0.05 14.98
N PRO A 24 -1.82 -0.16 14.70
CA PRO A 24 -2.77 -0.67 15.68
C PRO A 24 -2.65 -2.19 15.90
N GLY A 25 -1.85 -2.89 15.08
CA GLY A 25 -1.72 -4.35 15.14
C GLY A 25 -2.99 -5.07 14.68
N LYS A 26 -3.58 -4.64 13.56
CA LYS A 26 -4.85 -5.18 13.05
C LYS A 26 -4.74 -5.61 11.58
N SER A 27 -5.33 -6.76 11.28
CA SER A 27 -5.59 -7.23 9.92
C SER A 27 -7.09 -7.12 9.63
N TYR A 28 -7.42 -6.52 8.50
CA TYR A 28 -8.79 -6.32 8.04
C TYR A 28 -9.01 -7.17 6.79
N ASP A 29 -9.78 -8.25 6.91
CA ASP A 29 -10.20 -9.06 5.78
C ASP A 29 -11.47 -8.44 5.17
N LEU A 30 -11.35 -7.96 3.93
CA LEU A 30 -12.43 -7.21 3.27
C LEU A 30 -13.51 -8.13 2.69
N LYS A 31 -13.19 -9.41 2.45
CA LYS A 31 -14.15 -10.39 1.94
C LYS A 31 -15.12 -10.84 3.02
N SER A 32 -14.59 -11.23 4.17
CA SER A 32 -15.37 -11.69 5.32
C SER A 32 -15.80 -10.56 6.25
N LYS A 33 -15.28 -9.34 6.06
CA LYS A 33 -15.46 -8.18 6.95
C LYS A 33 -14.97 -8.42 8.39
N LYS A 34 -14.11 -9.43 8.59
CA LYS A 34 -13.53 -9.74 9.90
C LYS A 34 -12.28 -8.90 10.15
N THR A 35 -12.08 -8.55 11.41
CA THR A 35 -10.85 -7.93 11.90
C THR A 35 -10.17 -8.87 12.87
N THR A 36 -8.88 -9.11 12.70
CA THR A 36 -8.06 -9.95 13.59
C THR A 36 -6.84 -9.18 14.10
N GLY A 37 -6.24 -9.65 15.18
CA GLY A 37 -4.98 -9.11 15.70
C GLY A 37 -3.79 -9.53 14.83
N LEU A 38 -2.81 -8.65 14.69
CA LEU A 38 -1.49 -8.96 14.15
C LEU A 38 -0.50 -9.15 15.30
N ASP A 39 0.16 -10.31 15.34
CA ASP A 39 1.27 -10.57 16.25
C ASP A 39 2.59 -10.08 15.65
N LEU A 40 2.72 -8.76 15.56
CA LEU A 40 3.91 -8.08 15.03
C LEU A 40 4.26 -6.88 15.92
N PRO A 41 5.55 -6.54 16.07
CA PRO A 41 5.95 -5.31 16.75
C PRO A 41 5.28 -4.08 16.10
N ARG A 42 4.68 -3.22 16.92
CA ARG A 42 3.98 -2.02 16.43
C ARG A 42 4.93 -1.16 15.59
N SER A 43 4.51 -0.85 14.38
CA SER A 43 5.27 -0.01 13.47
C SER A 43 4.34 0.70 12.50
N ASN A 44 4.75 1.85 11.97
CA ASN A 44 3.95 2.62 11.02
C ASN A 44 3.99 2.00 9.61
N VAL A 45 3.49 0.77 9.49
CA VAL A 45 3.49 -0.03 8.28
C VAL A 45 2.06 -0.31 7.88
N LEU A 46 1.75 -0.07 6.61
CA LEU A 46 0.46 -0.41 6.02
C LEU A 46 0.73 -1.32 4.81
N LYS A 47 0.22 -2.55 4.86
CA LYS A 47 0.34 -3.53 3.78
C LYS A 47 -1.04 -3.82 3.20
N ILE A 48 -1.12 -3.79 1.88
CA ILE A 48 -2.34 -3.98 1.10
C ILE A 48 -2.15 -5.22 0.24
N ILE A 49 -3.07 -6.17 0.33
CA ILE A 49 -3.01 -7.46 -0.32
C ILE A 49 -4.17 -7.59 -1.30
N PHE A 50 -3.85 -7.96 -2.53
CA PHE A 50 -4.81 -8.17 -3.61
C PHE A 50 -5.23 -9.64 -3.73
N SER A 51 -6.36 -9.88 -4.39
CA SER A 51 -6.94 -11.22 -4.54
C SER A 51 -6.07 -12.22 -5.31
N ASP A 52 -5.16 -11.72 -6.15
CA ASP A 52 -4.22 -12.54 -6.94
C ASP A 52 -2.90 -12.84 -6.21
N GLY A 53 -2.79 -12.49 -4.92
CA GLY A 53 -1.59 -12.66 -4.12
C GLY A 53 -0.56 -11.53 -4.25
N SER A 54 -0.77 -10.56 -5.16
CA SER A 54 0.03 -9.34 -5.22
C SER A 54 -0.16 -8.51 -3.95
N TRP A 55 0.82 -7.68 -3.61
CA TRP A 55 0.73 -6.77 -2.49
C TRP A 55 1.65 -5.56 -2.64
N TYR A 56 1.30 -4.49 -1.94
CA TYR A 56 2.21 -3.38 -1.69
C TYR A 56 2.24 -3.00 -0.22
N CYS A 57 3.33 -2.37 0.20
CA CYS A 57 3.53 -1.91 1.56
C CYS A 57 4.15 -0.51 1.61
N LEU A 58 3.58 0.33 2.47
CA LEU A 58 3.98 1.71 2.73
C LEU A 58 4.59 1.79 4.14
N ARG A 59 5.81 2.34 4.25
CA ARG A 59 6.48 2.57 5.54
C ARG A 59 7.27 3.89 5.52
N PRO A 60 7.09 4.82 6.47
CA PRO A 60 8.00 5.96 6.62
C PRO A 60 9.37 5.48 7.14
N SER A 61 10.45 6.11 6.70
CA SER A 61 11.82 5.67 7.02
C SER A 61 12.22 5.87 8.49
N GLY A 62 11.50 6.70 9.26
CA GLY A 62 11.71 6.92 10.69
C GLY A 62 12.12 8.36 10.98
N THR A 63 13.33 8.75 10.58
CA THR A 63 13.93 10.05 10.93
C THR A 63 13.99 11.05 9.77
N GLU A 64 13.83 10.59 8.52
CA GLU A 64 13.85 11.45 7.33
C GLU A 64 12.44 11.56 6.71
N PRO A 65 12.15 12.62 5.93
CA PRO A 65 10.89 12.76 5.20
C PRO A 65 10.83 11.84 3.97
N LYS A 66 11.11 10.55 4.14
CA LYS A 66 11.11 9.53 3.08
C LYS A 66 10.08 8.44 3.37
N ILE A 67 9.39 7.98 2.33
CA ILE A 67 8.49 6.81 2.36
C ILE A 67 9.16 5.69 1.57
N LYS A 68 9.32 4.53 2.20
CA LYS A 68 9.73 3.27 1.55
C LYS A 68 8.50 2.56 0.99
N LEU A 69 8.58 2.17 -0.28
CA LEU A 69 7.58 1.39 -0.99
C LEU A 69 8.13 0.00 -1.28
N TYR A 70 7.41 -1.03 -0.84
CA TYR A 70 7.68 -2.42 -1.19
C TYR A 70 6.54 -2.92 -2.06
N LEU A 71 6.87 -3.50 -3.22
CA LEU A 71 5.92 -3.88 -4.26
C LEU A 71 6.20 -5.32 -4.69
N SER A 72 5.17 -6.17 -4.75
CA SER A 72 5.28 -7.53 -5.25
C SER A 72 4.01 -7.86 -6.04
N PHE A 73 4.16 -8.24 -7.31
CA PHE A 73 3.03 -8.41 -8.23
C PHE A 73 3.13 -9.74 -8.96
N HIS A 74 2.01 -10.45 -8.99
CA HIS A 74 1.86 -11.75 -9.61
C HIS A 74 1.02 -11.67 -10.89
N ALA A 75 1.44 -12.38 -11.93
CA ALA A 75 0.70 -12.54 -13.18
C ALA A 75 1.20 -13.79 -13.92
N LYS A 76 0.55 -14.14 -15.03
CA LYS A 76 0.93 -15.31 -15.85
C LYS A 76 2.26 -15.08 -16.57
N THR A 77 2.56 -13.83 -16.90
CA THR A 77 3.83 -13.46 -17.54
C THR A 77 4.56 -12.36 -16.78
N LYS A 78 5.89 -12.32 -16.94
CA LYS A 78 6.73 -11.24 -16.40
C LYS A 78 6.28 -9.86 -16.88
N LYS A 79 5.84 -9.77 -18.15
CA LYS A 79 5.37 -8.51 -18.77
C LYS A 79 4.11 -8.00 -18.06
N GLU A 80 3.12 -8.86 -17.84
CA GLU A 80 1.90 -8.51 -17.12
C GLU A 80 2.18 -8.12 -15.66
N ALA A 81 3.05 -8.86 -14.97
CA ALA A 81 3.44 -8.53 -13.60
C ALA A 81 4.11 -7.15 -13.52
N GLN A 82 4.97 -6.83 -14.49
CA GLN A 82 5.61 -5.52 -14.59
C GLN A 82 4.60 -4.39 -14.89
N GLN A 83 3.60 -4.65 -15.72
CA GLN A 83 2.52 -3.69 -16.01
C GLN A 83 1.71 -3.39 -14.75
N LYS A 84 1.28 -4.41 -14.00
CA LYS A 84 0.58 -4.23 -12.71
C LYS A 84 1.43 -3.43 -11.72
N LEU A 85 2.71 -3.77 -11.59
CA LEU A 85 3.65 -3.06 -10.73
C LEU A 85 3.73 -1.57 -11.12
N ASN A 86 3.92 -1.27 -12.40
CA ASN A 86 4.04 0.10 -12.88
C ASN A 86 2.74 0.90 -12.65
N LEU A 87 1.58 0.27 -12.88
CA LEU A 87 0.27 0.87 -12.65
C LEU A 87 0.09 1.28 -11.19
N VAL A 88 0.29 0.34 -10.26
CA VAL A 88 0.15 0.60 -8.82
C VAL A 88 1.21 1.59 -8.33
N LYS A 89 2.46 1.45 -8.78
CA LYS A 89 3.54 2.40 -8.43
C LYS A 89 3.18 3.82 -8.85
N THR A 90 2.69 3.99 -10.08
CA THR A 90 2.32 5.31 -10.62
C THR A 90 1.17 5.91 -9.81
N ALA A 91 0.14 5.13 -9.52
CA ALA A 91 -1.01 5.58 -8.74
C ALA A 91 -0.60 5.98 -7.30
N ILE A 92 0.32 5.23 -6.65
CA ILE A 92 0.85 5.58 -5.33
C ILE A 92 1.61 6.91 -5.40
N LEU A 93 2.50 7.08 -6.38
CA LEU A 93 3.31 8.29 -6.53
C LEU A 93 2.43 9.51 -6.85
N GLN A 94 1.44 9.38 -7.73
CA GLN A 94 0.46 10.43 -8.00
C GLN A 94 -0.29 10.82 -6.73
N LYS A 95 -0.74 9.83 -5.94
CA LYS A 95 -1.42 10.12 -4.67
C LYS A 95 -0.49 10.84 -3.70
N ILE A 96 0.77 10.42 -3.57
CA ILE A 96 1.76 11.10 -2.73
C ILE A 96 1.95 12.55 -3.20
N ASN A 97 2.18 12.78 -4.49
CA ASN A 97 2.39 14.10 -5.07
C ASN A 97 1.16 15.01 -4.93
N SER A 98 -0.06 14.46 -4.93
CA SER A 98 -1.28 15.25 -4.66
C SER A 98 -1.40 15.73 -3.20
N ILE A 99 -0.68 15.10 -2.28
CA ILE A 99 -0.72 15.42 -0.83
C ILE A 99 0.45 16.33 -0.44
N ILE A 100 1.62 16.11 -1.03
CA ILE A 100 2.81 16.93 -0.80
C ILE A 100 2.63 18.21 -1.62
N LYS A 101 2.54 19.38 -0.97
CA LYS A 101 2.58 20.67 -1.69
C LYS A 101 3.87 20.70 -2.52
N PRO A 102 3.84 21.11 -3.80
CA PRO A 102 5.07 21.29 -4.54
C PRO A 102 5.97 22.22 -3.74
N VAL A 103 7.20 21.78 -3.48
CA VAL A 103 8.22 22.69 -2.97
C VAL A 103 8.52 23.62 -4.13
N SER A 104 7.89 24.80 -4.11
CA SER A 104 8.31 25.93 -4.93
C SER A 104 9.79 26.13 -4.63
N HIS A 105 10.65 25.72 -5.56
CA HIS A 105 12.04 26.13 -5.51
C HIS A 105 12.05 27.64 -5.78
N PRO A 106 12.73 28.44 -4.95
CA PRO A 106 12.91 29.87 -5.23
C PRO A 106 13.68 30.09 -6.54
#